data_AF-A0A3Q0RJQ1-F1
#
_entry.id   AF-A0A3Q0RJQ1-F1
#
_cell.length_a   1.000
_cell.length_b   1.000
_cell.length_c   1.000
_cell.angle_alpha   90.00
_cell.angle_beta   90.00
_cell.angle_gamma   90.00
#
_symmetry.space_group_name_H-M   'P 1'
#
loop_
_entity.id
_entity.type
_entity.pdbx_description
1 polymer ?
#
loop_
_entity_poly.entity_id
_entity_poly.type
_entity_poly.pdbx_seq_one_letter_code
_entity_poly.pdbx_strand_id
1 'polypeptide(L)'
;MAKLAVCVSVMLVLLLVALSPRKYCCTQYQKTAVPVKRLKSYTVQDDYFRTQRQSCCGTNTVKNRPVCANPDEQWVQEAMMSVPK
;
A
#
# COMPACT_ATOMS: atom_id res chain seq x y z
N MET A 1 4.09 -30.61 31.59
CA MET A 1 4.89 -29.41 31.30
C MET A 1 5.08 -29.19 29.80
N ALA A 2 5.62 -30.16 29.05
CA ALA A 2 5.91 -30.00 27.62
C ALA A 2 4.71 -29.62 26.74
N LYS A 3 3.53 -30.25 26.94
CA LYS A 3 2.31 -29.93 26.17
C LYS A 3 1.87 -28.47 26.34
N LEU A 4 1.95 -27.93 27.55
CA LEU A 4 1.60 -26.53 27.84
C LEU A 4 2.61 -25.57 27.20
N ALA A 5 3.90 -25.89 27.28
CA ALA A 5 4.95 -25.10 26.63
C ALA A 5 4.78 -25.05 25.10
N VAL A 6 4.41 -26.17 24.48
CA VAL A 6 4.11 -26.24 23.03
C VAL A 6 2.85 -25.44 22.69
N CYS A 7 1.79 -25.53 23.48
CA CYS A 7 0.59 -24.72 23.25
C CYS A 7 0.88 -23.22 23.33
N VAL A 8 1.66 -22.79 24.34
CA VAL A 8 2.02 -21.37 24.52
C VAL A 8 2.89 -20.89 23.36
N SER A 9 3.84 -21.69 22.88
CA SER A 9 4.69 -21.30 21.74
C SER A 9 3.89 -21.18 20.44
N VAL A 10 2.97 -22.11 20.16
CA VAL A 10 2.10 -22.03 18.96
C VAL A 10 1.19 -20.81 19.01
N MET A 11 0.59 -20.51 20.15
CA MET A 11 -0.26 -19.32 20.31
C MET A 11 0.53 -18.02 20.12
N LEU A 12 1.76 -17.96 20.63
CA LEU A 12 2.64 -16.81 20.45
C LEU A 12 2.99 -16.60 18.97
N VAL A 13 3.31 -17.66 18.23
CA VAL A 13 3.59 -17.60 16.78
C VAL A 13 2.36 -17.12 16.01
N LEU A 14 1.17 -17.64 16.31
CA LEU A 14 -0.07 -17.18 15.67
C LEU A 14 -0.36 -15.70 15.94
N LEU A 15 -0.11 -15.23 17.16
CA LEU A 15 -0.27 -13.83 17.53
C LEU A 15 0.67 -12.92 16.72
N LEU A 16 1.95 -13.33 16.60
CA LEU A 16 2.94 -12.59 15.82
C LEU A 16 2.58 -12.51 14.32
N VAL A 17 2.07 -13.59 13.74
CA VAL A 17 1.59 -13.61 12.36
C VAL A 17 0.36 -12.70 12.18
N ALA A 18 -0.57 -12.71 13.14
CA ALA A 18 -1.76 -11.86 13.09
C ALA A 18 -1.44 -10.36 13.22
N LEU A 19 -0.42 -10.01 14.02
CA LEU A 19 0.06 -8.64 14.22
C LEU A 19 0.99 -8.15 13.11
N SER A 20 1.39 -9.03 12.19
CA SER A 20 2.27 -8.67 11.09
C SER A 20 1.60 -7.65 10.17
N PRO A 21 2.25 -6.52 9.83
CA PRO A 21 1.69 -5.53 8.93
C PRO A 21 1.37 -6.16 7.58
N ARG A 22 0.08 -6.21 7.21
CA ARG A 22 -0.32 -6.64 5.87
C ARG A 22 0.05 -5.53 4.89
N LYS A 23 0.97 -5.82 3.96
CA LYS A 23 1.21 -4.94 2.81
C LYS A 23 0.01 -5.07 1.86
N TYR A 24 -0.73 -3.98 1.67
CA TYR A 24 -1.82 -3.91 0.70
C TYR A 24 -1.26 -3.42 -0.64
N CYS A 25 -1.13 -4.34 -1.61
CA CYS A 25 -0.80 -3.99 -2.99
C CYS A 25 -2.06 -3.57 -3.74
N CYS A 26 -1.94 -2.55 -4.60
CA CYS A 26 -3.00 -2.16 -5.52
C CYS A 26 -3.25 -3.28 -6.55
N THR A 27 -4.51 -3.72 -6.68
CA THR A 27 -4.92 -4.67 -7.73
C THR A 27 -5.69 -4.01 -8.86
N GLN A 28 -6.15 -2.78 -8.65
CA GLN A 28 -6.90 -1.99 -9.61
C GLN A 28 -6.48 -0.52 -9.52
N TYR A 29 -6.40 0.15 -10.67
CA TYR A 29 -6.09 1.57 -10.76
C TYR A 29 -7.35 2.40 -10.93
N GLN A 30 -7.28 3.63 -10.43
CA GLN A 30 -8.27 4.66 -10.66
C GLN A 30 -8.21 5.09 -12.13
N LYS A 31 -9.30 4.86 -12.87
CA LYS A 31 -9.40 5.19 -14.31
C LYS A 31 -9.57 6.69 -14.59
N THR A 32 -10.03 7.45 -13.60
CA THR A 32 -10.33 8.87 -13.74
C THR A 32 -9.26 9.68 -13.04
N ALA A 33 -8.67 10.63 -13.76
CA ALA A 33 -7.65 11.51 -13.22
C ALA A 33 -8.15 12.22 -11.96
N VAL A 34 -7.34 12.16 -10.90
CA VAL A 34 -7.61 12.90 -9.66
C VAL A 34 -6.92 14.26 -9.77
N PRO A 35 -7.64 15.38 -9.57
CA PRO A 35 -7.02 16.69 -9.64
C PRO A 35 -5.87 16.82 -8.62
N VAL A 36 -4.70 17.29 -9.05
CA VAL A 36 -3.48 17.40 -8.23
C VAL A 36 -3.71 18.18 -6.93
N LYS A 37 -4.51 19.26 -6.97
CA LYS A 37 -4.89 20.06 -5.79
C LYS A 37 -5.60 19.26 -4.71
N ARG A 38 -6.20 18.13 -5.08
CA ARG A 38 -6.87 17.24 -4.14
C ARG A 38 -5.90 16.26 -3.52
N LEU A 39 -4.69 16.07 -4.06
CA LEU A 39 -3.61 15.16 -3.62
C LEU A 39 -2.75 15.78 -2.51
N LYS A 40 -2.36 14.99 -1.50
CA LYS A 40 -1.65 15.46 -0.29
C LYS A 40 -0.25 14.89 -0.21
N SER A 41 -0.15 13.59 -0.47
CA SER A 41 1.11 12.85 -0.47
C SER A 41 0.97 11.62 -1.35
N TYR A 42 2.10 11.04 -1.75
CA TYR A 42 2.11 9.78 -2.50
C TYR A 42 3.23 8.86 -2.02
N THR A 43 3.01 7.56 -2.13
CA THR A 43 4.02 6.56 -1.80
C THR A 43 4.17 5.60 -2.97
N VAL A 44 5.40 5.43 -3.43
CA VAL A 44 5.69 4.41 -4.44
C VAL A 44 5.74 3.05 -3.73
N GLN A 45 4.99 2.07 -4.23
CA GLN A 45 5.14 0.70 -3.74
C GLN A 45 6.28 0.03 -4.52
N ASP A 46 7.35 -0.35 -3.82
CA ASP A 46 8.43 -1.13 -4.41
C ASP A 46 8.00 -2.60 -4.52
N ASP A 47 7.82 -3.04 -5.76
CA ASP A 47 7.37 -4.39 -6.10
C ASP A 47 8.52 -5.40 -6.07
N TYR A 48 9.08 -5.68 -4.89
CA TYR A 48 10.06 -6.77 -4.78
C TYR A 48 9.40 -8.17 -4.82
N PHE A 49 8.07 -8.26 -4.68
CA PHE A 49 7.39 -9.55 -4.51
C PHE A 49 6.16 -9.81 -5.39
N ARG A 50 5.83 -8.91 -6.33
CA ARG A 50 4.76 -9.17 -7.31
C ARG A 50 5.16 -8.66 -8.68
N THR A 51 5.47 -9.64 -9.52
CA THR A 51 5.44 -9.63 -10.98
C THR A 51 4.65 -8.45 -11.57
N GLN A 52 5.37 -7.54 -12.24
CA GLN A 52 4.94 -6.77 -13.41
C GLN A 52 4.02 -5.54 -13.27
N ARG A 53 3.88 -4.85 -12.13
CA ARG A 53 3.22 -3.53 -12.16
C ARG A 53 3.72 -2.57 -11.07
N GLN A 54 4.72 -1.75 -11.42
CA GLN A 54 5.09 -0.55 -10.65
C GLN A 54 3.81 0.21 -10.28
N SER A 55 3.43 0.18 -9.01
CA SER A 55 2.14 0.72 -8.57
C SER A 55 2.39 1.91 -7.65
N CYS A 56 2.11 3.12 -8.14
CA CYS A 56 2.14 4.30 -7.28
C CYS A 56 0.88 4.27 -6.40
N CYS A 57 1.07 4.10 -5.10
CA CYS A 57 -0.01 4.17 -4.13
C CYS A 57 0.01 5.60 -3.58
N GLY A 58 -0.83 6.47 -4.15
CA GLY A 58 -1.03 7.80 -3.62
C GLY A 58 -1.65 7.72 -2.23
N THR A 59 -0.86 7.48 -1.19
CA THR A 59 -1.26 7.61 0.22
C THR A 59 -1.32 9.08 0.56
N ASN A 60 -2.30 9.73 -0.03
CA ASN A 60 -3.43 10.33 0.62
C ASN A 60 -4.16 11.03 -0.52
N THR A 61 -5.47 10.77 -0.75
CA THR A 61 -6.45 11.88 -0.81
C THR A 61 -7.94 11.68 -1.06
N VAL A 62 -8.62 12.79 -0.73
CA VAL A 62 -10.05 13.07 -0.61
C VAL A 62 -10.67 12.33 0.58
N LYS A 63 -10.81 13.02 1.71
CA LYS A 63 -11.37 12.48 2.97
C LYS A 63 -10.62 11.27 3.54
N ASN A 64 -9.28 11.25 3.50
CA ASN A 64 -8.42 10.16 4.03
C ASN A 64 -8.63 8.78 3.35
N ARG A 65 -8.95 8.74 2.06
CA ARG A 65 -9.01 7.48 1.30
C ARG A 65 -7.75 7.29 0.45
N PRO A 66 -7.17 6.06 0.42
CA PRO A 66 -6.06 5.76 -0.47
C PRO A 66 -6.57 5.63 -1.92
N VAL A 67 -5.77 6.12 -2.88
CA VAL A 67 -6.03 5.97 -4.31
C VAL A 67 -4.85 5.25 -4.96
N CYS A 68 -5.16 4.19 -5.71
CA CYS A 68 -4.20 3.47 -6.54
C CYS A 68 -4.14 4.11 -7.91
N ALA A 69 -2.95 4.48 -8.37
CA ALA A 69 -2.75 5.14 -9.64
C ALA A 69 -1.63 4.46 -10.45
N ASN A 70 -1.79 4.41 -11.78
CA ASN A 70 -0.80 3.84 -12.68
C ASN A 70 0.30 4.89 -12.95
N PRO A 71 1.59 4.64 -12.64
CA PRO A 71 2.67 5.61 -12.85
C PRO A 71 2.93 5.94 -14.33
N ASP A 72 2.44 5.12 -15.26
CA ASP A 72 2.57 5.37 -16.69
C ASP A 72 1.55 6.41 -17.22
N GLU A 73 0.55 6.78 -16.41
CA GLU A 73 -0.43 7.79 -16.80
C GLU A 73 0.10 9.21 -16.59
N GLN A 74 -0.10 10.08 -17.58
CA GLN A 74 0.45 11.44 -17.58
C GLN A 74 0.05 12.25 -16.34
N TRP A 75 -1.22 12.20 -15.91
CA TRP A 75 -1.67 12.93 -14.73
C TRP A 75 -1.00 12.45 -13.43
N VAL A 76 -0.58 11.19 -13.39
CA VAL A 76 0.12 10.60 -12.23
C VAL A 76 1.56 11.09 -12.19
N GLN A 77 2.22 11.15 -13.35
CA GLN A 77 3.56 11.73 -13.47
C GLN A 77 3.57 13.21 -13.05
N GLU A 78 2.61 13.99 -13.54
CA GLU A 78 2.43 15.40 -13.16
C GLU A 78 2.16 15.55 -11.64
N ALA A 79 1.33 14.66 -11.09
CA ALA A 79 1.06 14.62 -9.66
C ALA A 79 2.31 14.30 -8.83
N MET A 80 3.10 13.31 -9.25
CA MET A 80 4.33 12.90 -8.54
C MET A 80 5.41 14.00 -8.53
N MET A 81 5.40 14.90 -9.51
CA MET A 81 6.28 16.08 -9.54
C MET A 81 5.78 17.22 -8.64
N SER A 82 4.47 17.29 -8.38
CA SER A 82 3.83 18.43 -7.73
C SER A 82 3.47 18.19 -6.26
N VAL A 83 3.40 16.93 -5.84
CA VAL A 83 2.92 16.50 -4.52
C VAL A 83 4.11 15.93 -3.73
N PRO A 84 4.23 16.15 -2.42
CA PRO A 84 5.28 15.55 -1.62
C PRO A 84 5.13 14.02 -1.51
N LYS A 85 6.26 13.33 -1.26
CA LYS A 85 6.25 11.91 -0.86
C LYS A 85 5.71 11.76 0.56
#